data_AF-A0A7R8ZKG9-F1
#
_entry.id   AF-A0A7R8ZKG9-F1
#
_cell.length_a   1.000
_cell.length_b   1.000
_cell.length_c   1.000
_cell.angle_alpha   90.00
_cell.angle_beta   90.00
_cell.angle_gamma   90.00
#
_symmetry.space_group_name_H-M   'P 1'
#
loop_
_entity.id
_entity.type
_entity.pdbx_description
1 polymer ?
#
loop_
_entity_poly.entity_id
_entity_poly.type
_entity_poly.pdbx_seq_one_letter_code
_entity_poly.pdbx_strand_id
1 'polypeptide(L)'
;MNPHEAAQAIFPTLARPLQKYLRITRQQPWHTVEEILHNLSTCLSHDASPRAFLESYLNAAPMLQFEKESQAIQSWSLVSDTLLSRSLSDKTMFQLRQNDVSLLITVYSLPHLNISEEIIDPKSNRFTIRLNSETSV
;
A
#
# COMPACT_ATOMS: atom_id res chain seq x y z
N MET A 1 -26.90 13.07 -10.17
CA MET A 1 -26.47 13.27 -8.78
C MET A 1 -24.96 13.27 -8.76
N ASN A 2 -24.32 14.23 -8.10
CA ASN A 2 -22.87 14.16 -7.93
C ASN A 2 -22.57 12.98 -6.99
N PRO A 3 -21.66 12.05 -7.35
CA PRO A 3 -21.40 10.85 -6.56
C PRO A 3 -20.88 11.18 -5.15
N HIS A 4 -20.21 12.33 -4.99
CA HIS A 4 -19.77 12.85 -3.70
C HIS A 4 -20.94 13.28 -2.80
N GLU A 5 -21.98 13.88 -3.38
CA GLU A 5 -23.19 14.30 -2.65
C GLU A 5 -24.01 13.08 -2.20
N ALA A 6 -24.12 12.06 -3.06
CA ALA A 6 -24.70 10.78 -2.70
C ALA A 6 -23.91 10.09 -1.57
N ALA A 7 -22.58 10.17 -1.62
CA ALA A 7 -21.72 9.63 -0.58
C ALA A 7 -21.93 10.31 0.78
N GLN A 8 -22.04 11.65 0.79
CA GLN A 8 -22.34 12.43 1.99
C GLN A 8 -23.72 12.11 2.57
N ALA A 9 -24.72 11.83 1.73
CA ALA A 9 -26.06 11.46 2.19
C ALA A 9 -26.10 10.07 2.86
N ILE A 10 -25.32 9.11 2.35
CA ILE A 10 -25.30 7.72 2.83
C ILE A 10 -24.40 7.56 4.06
N PHE A 11 -23.26 8.27 4.10
CA PHE A 11 -22.23 8.11 5.13
C PHE A 11 -22.75 8.13 6.58
N PRO A 12 -23.70 9.00 7.00
CA PRO A 12 -24.22 9.00 8.38
C PRO A 12 -24.82 7.66 8.84
N THR A 13 -25.38 6.88 7.92
CA THR A 13 -25.95 5.55 8.22
C THR A 13 -24.87 4.49 8.48
N LEU A 14 -23.71 4.62 7.82
CA LEU A 14 -22.57 3.71 7.91
C LEU A 14 -21.51 4.17 8.92
N ALA A 15 -21.51 5.45 9.29
CA ALA A 15 -20.46 6.07 10.10
C ALA A 15 -20.30 5.38 11.46
N ARG A 16 -21.41 5.14 12.17
CA ARG A 16 -21.38 4.50 13.50
C ARG A 16 -20.80 3.07 13.46
N PRO A 17 -21.30 2.13 12.63
CA PRO A 17 -20.76 0.78 12.58
C PRO A 17 -19.32 0.76 12.05
N LEU A 18 -18.99 1.57 11.05
CA LEU A 18 -17.63 1.64 10.50
C LEU A 18 -16.64 2.19 11.53
N GLN A 19 -16.95 3.32 12.19
CA GLN A 19 -16.09 3.88 13.24
C GLN A 19 -15.93 2.91 14.42
N LYS A 20 -16.99 2.18 14.80
CA LYS A 20 -16.90 1.14 15.83
C LYS A 20 -15.94 0.02 15.40
N TYR A 21 -16.04 -0.45 14.17
CA TYR A 21 -15.13 -1.45 13.61
C TYR A 21 -13.68 -0.95 13.60
N LEU A 22 -13.43 0.23 13.02
CA LEU A 22 -12.12 0.86 12.94
C LEU A 22 -11.51 1.12 14.33
N ARG A 23 -12.34 1.43 15.33
CA ARG A 23 -11.88 1.60 16.72
C ARG A 23 -11.44 0.26 17.33
N ILE A 24 -12.21 -0.81 17.12
CA ILE A 24 -11.90 -2.15 17.65
C ILE A 24 -10.65 -2.73 16.98
N THR A 25 -10.50 -2.55 15.67
CA THR A 25 -9.32 -3.01 14.91
C THR A 25 -8.11 -2.09 15.05
N ARG A 26 -8.20 -1.02 15.85
CA ARG A 26 -7.17 0.04 16.00
C ARG A 26 -6.80 0.70 14.67
N GLN A 27 -7.73 0.71 13.71
CA GLN A 27 -7.55 1.31 12.39
C GLN A 27 -8.04 2.77 12.30
N GLN A 28 -8.72 3.29 13.32
CA GLN A 28 -9.25 4.67 13.34
C GLN A 28 -8.26 5.78 12.97
N PRO A 29 -6.96 5.77 13.36
CA PRO A 29 -6.05 6.86 13.01
C PRO A 29 -5.63 6.86 11.53
N TRP A 30 -5.89 5.80 10.76
CA TRP A 30 -5.45 5.66 9.36
C TRP A 30 -6.52 6.02 8.35
N HIS A 31 -7.74 6.30 8.81
CA HIS A 31 -8.86 6.62 7.93
C HIS A 31 -9.48 7.93 8.37
N THR A 32 -9.21 8.97 7.60
CA THR A 32 -9.91 10.25 7.73
C THR A 32 -11.33 10.12 7.19
N VAL A 33 -12.24 10.96 7.67
CA VAL A 33 -13.62 11.00 7.16
C VAL A 33 -13.64 11.33 5.66
N GLU A 34 -12.70 12.17 5.21
CA GLU A 34 -12.60 12.63 3.83
C GLU A 34 -12.14 11.50 2.88
N GLU A 35 -11.17 10.68 3.28
CA GLU A 35 -10.76 9.48 2.53
C GLU A 35 -11.88 8.45 2.43
N ILE A 36 -12.64 8.25 3.52
CA ILE A 36 -13.78 7.32 3.51
C ILE A 36 -14.87 7.81 2.56
N LEU A 37 -15.18 9.11 2.57
CA LEU A 37 -16.14 9.73 1.65
C LEU A 37 -15.66 9.66 0.20
N HIS A 38 -14.37 9.86 -0.05
CA HIS A 38 -13.79 9.72 -1.38
C HIS A 38 -13.92 8.29 -1.90
N ASN A 39 -13.54 7.28 -1.11
CA ASN A 39 -13.69 5.87 -1.48
C ASN A 39 -15.16 5.50 -1.76
N LEU A 40 -16.08 5.99 -0.92
CA LEU A 40 -17.51 5.73 -1.09
C LEU A 40 -18.07 6.40 -2.35
N SER A 41 -17.63 7.62 -2.66
CA SER A 41 -17.96 8.31 -3.92
C SER A 41 -17.45 7.53 -5.14
N THR A 42 -16.22 7.01 -5.10
CA THR A 42 -15.64 6.18 -6.16
C THR A 42 -16.43 4.90 -6.35
N CYS A 43 -16.78 4.21 -5.25
CA CYS A 43 -17.61 3.01 -5.31
C CYS A 43 -18.98 3.27 -5.94
N LEU A 44 -19.64 4.38 -5.58
CA LEU A 44 -20.92 4.78 -6.16
C LEU A 44 -20.81 5.19 -7.64
N SER A 45 -19.68 5.76 -8.06
CA SER A 45 -19.47 6.18 -9.45
C SER A 45 -19.29 4.99 -10.41
N HIS A 46 -18.79 3.87 -9.88
CA HIS A 46 -18.47 2.67 -10.64
C HIS A 46 -19.45 1.52 -10.40
N ASP A 47 -20.61 1.78 -9.78
CA ASP A 47 -21.60 0.76 -9.39
C ASP A 47 -20.95 -0.44 -8.65
N ALA A 48 -19.95 -0.15 -7.81
CA ALA A 48 -19.21 -1.17 -7.09
C ALA A 48 -20.09 -1.82 -6.01
N SER A 49 -19.87 -3.11 -5.77
CA SER A 49 -20.59 -3.82 -4.72
C SER A 49 -20.25 -3.26 -3.31
N PRO A 50 -21.16 -3.36 -2.33
CA PRO A 50 -20.87 -2.96 -0.95
C PRO A 50 -19.65 -3.66 -0.35
N ARG A 51 -19.37 -4.88 -0.83
CA ARG A 51 -18.17 -5.64 -0.43
C ARG A 51 -16.89 -4.96 -0.90
N ALA A 52 -16.86 -4.41 -2.11
CA ALA A 52 -15.68 -3.74 -2.66
C ALA A 52 -15.28 -2.52 -1.81
N PHE A 53 -16.27 -1.76 -1.30
CA PHE A 53 -16.02 -0.67 -0.35
C PHE A 53 -15.42 -1.18 0.97
N LEU A 54 -15.94 -2.30 1.50
CA LEU A 54 -15.50 -2.83 2.78
C LEU A 54 -14.12 -3.51 2.71
N GLU A 55 -13.74 -4.07 1.56
CA GLU A 55 -12.45 -4.73 1.39
C GLU A 55 -11.26 -3.81 1.71
N SER A 56 -11.39 -2.50 1.47
CA SER A 56 -10.39 -1.50 1.82
C SER A 56 -10.08 -1.42 3.33
N TYR A 57 -11.01 -1.87 4.18
CA TYR A 57 -10.88 -1.85 5.64
C TYR A 57 -10.72 -3.26 6.23
N LEU A 58 -11.27 -4.28 5.55
CA LEU A 58 -11.22 -5.67 6.00
C LEU A 58 -9.88 -6.35 5.67
N ASN A 59 -9.27 -6.00 4.54
CA ASN A 59 -7.97 -6.52 4.12
C ASN A 59 -6.92 -5.42 4.31
N ALA A 60 -6.40 -5.29 5.53
CA ALA A 60 -5.22 -4.48 5.76
C ALA A 60 -4.04 -5.12 5.00
N ALA A 61 -3.74 -4.61 3.81
CA ALA A 61 -2.48 -4.89 3.12
C ALA A 61 -1.30 -4.59 4.08
N PRO A 62 -0.12 -5.21 3.90
CA PRO A 62 1.00 -5.04 4.82
C PRO A 62 1.55 -3.61 4.73
N MET A 63 0.93 -2.70 5.47
CA MET A 63 1.38 -1.32 5.58
C MET A 63 2.51 -1.29 6.61
N LEU A 64 3.75 -1.26 6.11
CA LEU A 64 4.93 -0.89 6.87
C LEU A 64 4.77 0.56 7.35
N GLN A 65 4.08 0.78 8.47
CA GLN A 65 4.10 2.07 9.18
C GLN A 65 3.39 1.96 10.53
N PHE A 66 4.12 1.55 11.56
CA PHE A 66 3.73 1.73 12.94
C PHE A 66 4.45 2.96 13.52
N GLU A 67 4.03 4.16 13.14
CA GLU A 67 4.58 5.40 13.73
C GLU A 67 3.89 5.76 15.08
N LYS A 68 2.73 5.15 15.36
CA LYS A 68 1.97 5.31 16.62
C LYS A 68 2.11 4.15 17.60
N GLU A 69 2.88 3.12 17.28
CA GLU A 69 3.40 2.24 18.31
C GLU A 69 4.65 2.87 18.90
N SER A 70 4.45 3.98 19.63
CA SER A 70 5.40 4.40 20.66
C SER A 70 5.30 3.38 21.80
N GLN A 71 5.69 2.14 21.51
CA GLN A 71 6.11 1.22 22.54
C GLN A 71 7.32 1.87 23.21
N ALA A 72 7.41 1.72 24.54
CA ALA A 72 8.61 2.08 25.27
C ALA A 72 9.82 1.53 24.51
N ILE A 73 10.85 2.38 24.30
CA ILE A 73 12.08 2.00 23.59
C ILE A 73 12.49 0.61 24.05
N GLN A 74 12.33 -0.36 23.15
CA GLN A 74 12.62 -1.74 23.49
C GLN A 74 14.13 -1.91 23.48
N SER A 75 14.70 -2.32 24.61
CA SER A 75 16.12 -2.67 24.69
C SER A 75 16.30 -4.09 24.14
N TRP A 76 17.03 -4.21 23.04
CA TRP A 76 17.41 -5.49 22.43
C TRP A 76 18.93 -5.64 22.47
N SER A 77 19.40 -6.83 22.84
CA SER A 77 20.82 -7.18 22.74
C SER A 77 21.11 -7.73 21.36
N LEU A 78 21.99 -7.06 20.62
CA LEU A 78 22.44 -7.50 19.30
C LEU A 78 23.63 -8.46 19.46
N VAL A 79 23.48 -9.66 18.90
CA VAL A 79 24.52 -10.71 18.84
C VAL A 79 24.85 -10.94 17.37
N SER A 80 26.11 -10.74 16.99
CA SER A 80 26.58 -10.88 15.61
C SER A 80 27.95 -11.54 15.60
N ASP A 81 28.23 -12.33 14.58
CA ASP A 81 29.54 -12.94 14.32
C ASP A 81 30.51 -11.94 13.64
N THR A 82 30.01 -10.76 13.28
CA THR A 82 30.76 -9.71 12.61
C THR A 82 30.99 -8.49 13.52
N LEU A 83 32.04 -7.72 13.24
CA LEU A 83 32.32 -6.48 13.95
C LEU A 83 31.19 -5.46 13.76
N LEU A 84 30.61 -5.01 14.88
CA LEU A 84 29.48 -4.05 14.90
C LEU A 84 29.84 -2.65 14.38
N SER A 85 31.13 -2.34 14.26
CA SER A 85 31.62 -1.08 13.70
C SER A 85 31.60 -1.05 12.17
N ARG A 86 31.40 -2.19 11.50
CA ARG A 86 31.33 -2.25 10.03
C ARG A 86 29.93 -1.89 9.54
N SER A 87 29.87 -1.29 8.36
CA SER A 87 28.60 -1.06 7.65
C SER A 87 27.90 -2.38 7.35
N LEU A 88 26.57 -2.34 7.35
CA LEU A 88 25.72 -3.49 7.06
C LEU A 88 25.89 -3.93 5.61
N SER A 89 26.19 -5.21 5.36
CA SER A 89 26.30 -5.75 4.00
C SER A 89 25.08 -6.59 3.63
N ASP A 90 24.87 -6.80 2.34
CA ASP A 90 23.90 -7.78 1.85
C ASP A 90 24.14 -9.16 2.50
N LYS A 91 23.06 -9.87 2.81
CA LYS A 91 23.03 -11.19 3.45
C LYS A 91 23.66 -11.27 4.84
N THR A 92 23.90 -10.13 5.50
CA THR A 92 24.34 -10.13 6.90
C THR A 92 23.28 -10.80 7.77
N MET A 93 23.70 -11.75 8.61
CA MET A 93 22.84 -12.38 9.61
C MET A 93 23.26 -11.97 11.02
N PHE A 94 22.30 -11.66 11.87
CA PHE A 94 22.53 -11.38 13.29
C PHE A 94 21.28 -11.71 14.11
N GLN A 95 21.46 -11.86 15.42
CA GLN A 95 20.38 -12.18 16.35
C GLN A 95 20.08 -10.97 17.23
N LEU A 96 18.80 -10.64 17.40
CA LEU A 96 18.33 -9.74 18.44
C LEU A 96 17.71 -10.56 19.57
N ARG A 97 18.13 -10.31 20.81
CA ARG A 97 17.60 -10.97 22.01
C ARG A 97 16.92 -9.97 22.94
N GLN A 98 15.77 -10.35 23.47
CA GLN A 98 15.05 -9.63 24.51
C GLN A 98 14.44 -10.64 25.48
N ASN A 99 14.96 -10.71 26.71
CA ASN A 99 14.55 -11.67 27.73
C ASN A 99 14.51 -13.11 27.16
N ASP A 100 13.32 -13.70 27.08
CA ASP A 100 13.09 -15.07 26.60
C ASP A 100 12.83 -15.15 25.07
N VAL A 101 12.86 -14.02 24.37
CA VAL A 101 12.59 -13.93 22.93
C VAL A 101 13.88 -13.71 22.15
N SER A 102 14.01 -14.42 21.04
CA SER A 102 15.14 -14.31 20.11
C SER A 102 14.64 -14.21 18.68
N LEU A 103 15.12 -13.19 17.96
CA LEU A 103 14.85 -12.98 16.54
C LEU A 103 16.13 -13.19 15.75
N LEU A 104 16.07 -14.04 14.73
CA LEU A 104 17.13 -14.18 13.74
C LEU A 104 16.82 -13.27 12.55
N ILE A 105 17.74 -12.38 12.22
CA ILE A 105 17.56 -11.36 11.18
C ILE A 105 18.50 -11.65 10.01
N THR A 106 17.99 -11.51 8.80
CA THR A 106 18.77 -11.55 7.56
C THR A 106 18.55 -10.25 6.80
N VAL A 107 19.64 -9.56 6.48
CA VAL A 107 19.62 -8.30 5.75
C VAL A 107 19.69 -8.57 4.25
N TYR A 108 18.86 -7.88 3.48
CA TYR A 108 18.94 -7.88 2.03
C TYR A 108 19.11 -6.45 1.51
N SER A 109 20.06 -6.25 0.60
CA SER A 109 20.20 -4.97 -0.10
C SER A 109 19.04 -4.79 -1.08
N LEU A 110 18.33 -3.67 -0.96
CA LEU A 110 17.31 -3.31 -1.93
C LEU A 110 17.99 -2.83 -3.23
N PRO A 111 17.55 -3.28 -4.41
CA PRO A 111 18.09 -2.78 -5.66
C PRO A 111 17.78 -1.28 -5.79
N HIS A 112 18.77 -0.50 -6.23
CA HIS A 112 18.52 0.89 -6.63
C HIS A 112 17.65 0.89 -7.89
N LEU A 113 16.38 1.25 -7.74
CA LEU A 113 15.44 1.39 -8.84
C LEU A 113 15.49 2.82 -9.36
N ASN A 114 15.86 2.99 -10.63
CA ASN A 114 15.71 4.24 -11.35
C ASN A 114 14.54 4.08 -12.33
N ILE A 115 13.39 4.66 -11.99
CA ILE A 115 12.17 4.60 -12.79
C ILE A 115 12.03 5.94 -13.49
N SER A 116 12.03 5.93 -14.82
CA SER A 116 11.77 7.11 -15.66
C SER A 116 10.53 6.86 -16.51
N GLU A 117 9.62 7.83 -16.52
CA GLU A 117 8.48 7.86 -17.43
C GLU A 117 8.86 8.67 -18.67
N GLU A 118 8.67 8.10 -19.86
CA GLU A 118 8.95 8.76 -21.13
C GLU A 118 7.65 8.90 -21.93
N ILE A 119 7.32 10.12 -22.34
CA ILE A 119 6.14 10.41 -23.16
C ILE A 119 6.47 10.03 -24.60
N ILE A 120 5.94 8.91 -25.06
CA ILE A 120 6.09 8.47 -26.45
C ILE A 120 5.19 9.35 -27.33
N ASP A 121 5.78 10.06 -28.31
CA ASP A 121 5.01 10.82 -29.31
C ASP A 121 4.04 9.87 -30.05
N PRO A 122 2.73 10.10 -30.01
CA PRO A 122 1.76 9.25 -30.71
C PRO A 122 2.01 9.11 -32.22
N LYS A 123 2.80 10.00 -32.84
CA LYS A 123 3.19 9.89 -34.25
C LYS A 123 4.28 8.85 -34.51
N SER A 124 5.10 8.50 -33.52
CA SER A 124 6.22 7.56 -33.66
C SER A 124 5.79 6.10 -33.57
N ASN A 125 4.62 5.83 -32.96
CA ASN A 125 4.05 4.48 -32.78
C ASN A 125 2.92 4.17 -33.78
N ARG A 126 3.05 4.62 -35.03
CA ARG A 126 2.07 4.30 -36.08
C ARG A 126 2.43 2.98 -36.76
N PHE A 127 1.67 1.94 -36.43
CA PHE A 127 1.65 0.71 -37.20
C PHE A 127 1.11 1.01 -38.60
N THR A 128 2.01 1.02 -39.60
CA THR A 128 1.61 1.18 -41.00
C THR A 128 1.49 -0.19 -41.65
N ILE A 129 0.26 -0.63 -41.90
CA ILE A 129 -0.01 -1.84 -42.68
C ILE A 129 0.24 -1.47 -44.15
N ARG A 130 1.36 -1.93 -44.71
CA ARG A 130 1.66 -1.78 -46.14
C ARG A 130 0.97 -2.90 -46.91
N LEU A 131 -0.16 -2.59 -47.52
CA LEU A 131 -0.85 -3.48 -48.45
C LEU A 131 -0.15 -3.39 -49.81
N ASN A 132 0.71 -4.36 -50.11
CA ASN A 132 1.28 -4.52 -51.45
C ASN A 132 0.16 -5.01 -52.37
N SER A 133 -0.27 -4.15 -53.30
CA SER A 133 -1.26 -4.46 -54.32
C SER A 133 -0.58 -5.11 -55.53
N GLU A 134 0.00 -6.30 -55.32
CA GLU A 134 0.34 -7.19 -56.43
C GLU A 134 -0.89 -8.03 -56.77
N THR A 135 -1.76 -7.50 -57.64
CA THR A 135 -2.61 -8.27 -58.57
C THR A 135 -3.46 -7.28 -59.39
N SER A 136 -2.90 -6.81 -60.50
CA SER A 136 -3.72 -6.30 -61.61
C SER A 136 -4.18 -7.49 -62.45
N VAL A 137 -5.50 -7.68 -62.56
CA VAL A 137 -6.17 -8.62 -63.48
C VAL A 137 -5.87 -8.25 -64.92
#